data_AF-K9T5D9-F1
#
_entry.id   AF-K9T5D9-F1
#
_cell.length_a   1.000
_cell.length_b   1.000
_cell.length_c   1.000
_cell.angle_alpha   90.00
_cell.angle_beta   90.00
_cell.angle_gamma   90.00
#
_symmetry.space_group_name_H-M   'P 1'
#
loop_
_entity.id
_entity.type
_entity.pdbx_description
1 polymer ?
#
loop_
_entity_poly.entity_id
_entity_poly.type
_entity_poly.pdbx_seq_one_letter_code
_entity_poly.pdbx_strand_id
1 'polypeptide(L)'
;MPESLRSRKVLNLPEFVEFKFLLKKTLVNSMTTTLQKREIPNLWEQFCQWVTSTENRLYIGWFGVLMIPLLGVSTTVFVLAIIAAPPVDMDGLREPITGSLLYGNNIITAAVVPTSNAIGLHFYPIWEAASMDEWLYNGGPYQMIALHYVPALCCYLGREWELSYRLGMRPWICVAFSAPLAATTSVFLIYPLGQGSFADGLPMSISGTFNFMFVFQAEHNILMHPFHMLGVAGVFGGAFFCAMHGSLVTSSLIRETSENESQNYGYKFGQEEETYNIVAAHGYFGRLIFQYASFNNSRNLHFFLAAWPVICIWFTALGICVMAFNLNGFNFNNSIHDAQGRVLPSWADVINQANLGFEVMHERNAHNFPLDLASGEAIPVALRAPAIAS
;
A
#
# COMPACT_ATOMS: atom_id res chain seq x y z
N MET A 1 56.70 -73.16 16.36
CA MET A 1 56.90 -73.09 17.83
C MET A 1 55.70 -72.37 18.42
N PRO A 2 54.84 -73.10 19.14
CA PRO A 2 53.55 -72.67 19.69
C PRO A 2 53.66 -72.32 21.18
N GLU A 3 52.57 -71.77 21.76
CA GLU A 3 52.10 -71.84 23.18
C GLU A 3 51.41 -70.51 23.56
N SER A 4 50.23 -70.44 24.19
CA SER A 4 49.43 -71.45 24.89
C SER A 4 47.96 -71.02 25.01
N LEU A 5 47.08 -72.03 24.96
CA LEU A 5 45.67 -72.00 25.36
C LEU A 5 45.54 -72.06 26.90
N ARG A 6 44.50 -71.45 27.48
CA ARG A 6 43.47 -72.19 28.24
C ARG A 6 42.28 -71.36 28.74
N SER A 7 41.14 -72.04 28.70
CA SER A 7 39.76 -71.72 29.08
C SER A 7 39.52 -71.43 30.56
N ARG A 8 38.38 -70.79 30.88
CA ARG A 8 37.38 -71.29 31.85
C ARG A 8 36.01 -70.60 31.70
N LYS A 9 34.96 -71.41 31.54
CA LYS A 9 33.55 -71.05 31.77
C LYS A 9 33.33 -70.83 33.27
N VAL A 10 32.57 -69.81 33.66
CA VAL A 10 31.75 -69.78 34.88
C VAL A 10 30.45 -69.03 34.58
N LEU A 11 29.33 -69.74 34.65
CA LEU A 11 27.97 -69.20 34.79
C LEU A 11 27.81 -68.66 36.22
N ASN A 12 27.22 -67.47 36.38
CA ASN A 12 26.17 -67.22 37.38
C ASN A 12 25.65 -65.76 37.33
N LEU A 13 24.33 -65.66 37.17
CA LEU A 13 23.47 -64.50 37.47
C LEU A 13 23.65 -64.04 38.95
N PRO A 14 23.35 -62.77 39.28
CA PRO A 14 22.02 -62.51 39.84
C PRO A 14 21.36 -61.18 39.41
N GLU A 15 20.17 -61.34 38.83
CA GLU A 15 19.08 -60.40 38.51
C GLU A 15 18.49 -59.59 39.68
N PHE A 16 19.15 -59.46 40.83
CA PHE A 16 18.48 -58.94 42.03
C PHE A 16 18.59 -57.43 42.27
N VAL A 17 19.34 -56.69 41.44
CA VAL A 17 19.47 -55.23 41.58
C VAL A 17 18.58 -54.46 40.59
N GLU A 18 18.27 -55.03 39.42
CA GLU A 18 17.41 -54.36 38.44
C GLU A 18 15.93 -54.37 38.82
N PHE A 19 15.46 -55.37 39.57
CA PHE A 19 14.03 -55.48 39.89
C PHE A 19 13.54 -54.38 40.85
N LYS A 20 14.39 -53.90 41.77
CA LYS A 20 14.02 -52.78 42.67
C LYS A 20 14.02 -51.42 41.99
N PHE A 21 14.82 -51.24 40.93
CA PHE A 21 14.81 -49.99 40.17
C PHE A 21 13.66 -49.96 39.16
N LEU A 22 13.34 -51.10 38.56
CA LEU A 22 12.20 -51.24 37.66
C LEU A 22 10.86 -51.10 38.39
N LEU A 23 10.69 -51.63 39.60
CA LEU A 23 9.45 -51.40 40.37
C LEU A 23 9.27 -49.94 40.79
N LYS A 24 10.35 -49.20 41.09
CA LYS A 24 10.24 -47.78 41.46
C LYS A 24 9.93 -46.89 40.24
N LYS A 25 10.39 -47.25 39.04
CA LYS A 25 10.04 -46.56 37.79
C LYS A 25 8.64 -46.95 37.27
N THR A 26 8.21 -48.18 37.53
CA THR A 26 6.89 -48.68 37.09
C THR A 26 5.77 -48.25 38.04
N LEU A 27 6.05 -48.07 39.35
CA LEU A 27 5.07 -47.53 40.32
C LEU A 27 4.97 -46.00 40.30
N VAL A 28 5.97 -45.26 39.81
CA VAL A 28 5.87 -43.80 39.60
C VAL A 28 5.20 -43.48 38.25
N ASN A 29 5.15 -44.43 37.33
CA ASN A 29 4.31 -44.37 36.12
C ASN A 29 2.90 -44.95 36.35
N SER A 30 2.50 -45.15 37.61
CA SER A 30 1.09 -45.19 37.99
C SER A 30 0.44 -43.93 37.45
N MET A 31 -0.36 -44.11 36.40
CA MET A 31 -1.29 -43.15 35.84
C MET A 31 -1.85 -42.20 36.92
N THR A 32 -1.19 -41.07 37.12
CA THR A 32 -1.91 -39.81 37.15
C THR A 32 -2.30 -39.52 35.72
N THR A 33 -3.25 -40.30 35.21
CA THR A 33 -4.34 -39.75 34.43
C THR A 33 -5.01 -38.72 35.34
N THR A 34 -4.36 -37.57 35.51
CA THR A 34 -5.12 -36.34 35.58
C THR A 34 -5.96 -36.39 34.33
N LEU A 35 -7.21 -36.81 34.50
CA LEU A 35 -8.33 -36.27 33.76
C LEU A 35 -8.16 -34.76 33.85
N GLN A 36 -7.29 -34.19 33.01
CA GLN A 36 -7.57 -32.89 32.43
C GLN A 36 -8.94 -33.14 31.83
N LYS A 37 -9.99 -32.74 32.56
CA LYS A 37 -11.21 -32.32 31.92
C LYS A 37 -10.72 -31.51 30.74
N ARG A 38 -10.92 -32.02 29.53
CA ARG A 38 -10.96 -31.17 28.36
C ARG A 38 -12.10 -30.22 28.69
N GLU A 39 -11.77 -29.13 29.38
CA GLU A 39 -12.67 -28.02 29.50
C GLU A 39 -12.94 -27.66 28.06
N ILE A 40 -14.19 -27.90 27.64
CA ILE A 40 -14.64 -27.42 26.35
C ILE A 40 -14.31 -25.93 26.39
N PRO A 41 -13.42 -25.45 25.50
CA PRO A 41 -13.01 -24.06 25.52
C PRO A 41 -14.26 -23.20 25.56
N ASN A 42 -14.27 -22.17 26.40
CA ASN A 42 -15.45 -21.32 26.47
C ASN A 42 -15.70 -20.64 25.10
N LEU A 43 -16.89 -20.09 24.90
CA LEU A 43 -17.26 -19.51 23.60
C LEU A 43 -16.24 -18.47 23.10
N TRP A 44 -15.68 -17.68 24.01
CA TRP A 44 -14.67 -16.68 23.68
C TRP A 44 -13.37 -17.33 23.20
N GLU A 45 -12.91 -18.39 23.85
CA GLU A 45 -11.72 -19.12 23.44
C GLU A 45 -11.91 -19.81 22.09
N GLN A 46 -13.07 -20.42 21.85
CA GLN A 46 -13.43 -20.98 20.53
C GLN A 46 -13.41 -19.91 19.44
N PHE A 47 -13.98 -18.74 19.73
CA PHE A 47 -13.95 -17.59 18.83
C PHE A 47 -12.52 -17.12 18.54
N CYS A 48 -11.68 -16.96 19.56
CA CYS A 48 -10.28 -16.57 19.41
C CYS A 48 -9.50 -17.56 18.53
N GLN A 49 -9.69 -18.87 18.77
CA GLN A 49 -9.06 -19.93 18.00
C GLN A 49 -9.51 -19.90 16.53
N TRP A 50 -10.79 -19.65 16.28
CA TRP A 50 -11.31 -19.52 14.91
C TRP A 50 -10.79 -18.28 14.19
N VAL A 51 -10.80 -17.10 14.84
CA VAL A 51 -10.30 -15.84 14.25
C VAL A 51 -8.82 -15.96 13.88
N THR A 52 -8.02 -16.60 14.73
CA THR A 52 -6.57 -16.73 14.55
C THR A 52 -6.14 -18.02 13.84
N SER A 53 -7.09 -18.80 13.31
CA SER A 53 -6.81 -20.07 12.63
C SER A 53 -6.07 -19.86 11.30
N THR A 54 -5.00 -20.62 11.10
CA THR A 54 -4.25 -20.73 9.83
C THR A 54 -4.94 -21.60 8.79
N GLU A 55 -5.97 -22.35 9.19
CA GLU A 55 -6.74 -23.24 8.30
C GLU A 55 -7.88 -22.51 7.56
N ASN A 56 -8.15 -21.25 7.92
CA ASN A 56 -9.11 -20.44 7.20
C ASN A 56 -8.60 -20.16 5.77
N ARG A 57 -9.47 -20.34 4.76
CA ARG A 57 -9.12 -20.06 3.35
C ARG A 57 -8.58 -18.66 3.14
N LEU A 58 -9.10 -17.69 3.88
CA LEU A 58 -8.56 -16.35 4.03
C LEU A 58 -8.36 -16.10 5.52
N TYR A 59 -7.12 -15.88 5.93
CA TYR A 59 -6.80 -15.56 7.32
C TYR A 59 -7.62 -14.34 7.80
N ILE A 60 -8.21 -14.41 8.99
CA ILE A 60 -8.93 -13.28 9.58
C ILE A 60 -7.95 -12.47 10.43
N GLY A 61 -7.56 -13.02 11.58
CA GLY A 61 -6.71 -12.33 12.55
C GLY A 61 -7.45 -11.18 13.25
N TRP A 62 -6.84 -10.64 14.32
CA TRP A 62 -7.42 -9.52 15.05
C TRP A 62 -7.53 -8.26 14.21
N PHE A 63 -6.56 -8.02 13.33
CA PHE A 63 -6.67 -6.93 12.37
C PHE A 63 -7.79 -7.15 11.34
N GLY A 64 -8.04 -8.41 10.93
CA GLY A 64 -9.12 -8.74 10.00
C GLY A 64 -10.51 -8.41 10.54
N VAL A 65 -10.71 -8.52 11.86
CA VAL A 65 -11.99 -8.18 12.52
C VAL A 65 -12.39 -6.72 12.25
N LEU A 66 -11.42 -5.80 12.18
CA LEU A 66 -11.66 -4.40 11.81
C LEU A 66 -11.58 -4.17 10.30
N MET A 67 -10.58 -4.76 9.64
CA MET A 67 -10.33 -4.58 8.22
C MET A 67 -11.53 -4.95 7.35
N ILE A 68 -12.17 -6.10 7.62
CA ILE A 68 -13.26 -6.63 6.79
C ILE A 68 -14.46 -5.68 6.74
N PRO A 69 -15.05 -5.23 7.88
CA PRO A 69 -16.18 -4.31 7.83
C PRO A 69 -15.78 -2.94 7.26
N LEU A 70 -14.59 -2.42 7.56
CA LEU A 70 -14.11 -1.15 7.02
C LEU A 70 -14.00 -1.18 5.49
N LEU A 71 -13.37 -2.22 4.92
CA LEU A 71 -13.31 -2.42 3.47
C LEU A 71 -14.70 -2.65 2.87
N GLY A 72 -15.56 -3.42 3.56
CA GLY A 72 -16.92 -3.67 3.13
C GLY A 72 -17.71 -2.37 2.95
N VAL A 73 -17.61 -1.46 3.92
CA VAL A 73 -18.23 -0.12 3.84
C VAL A 73 -17.61 0.69 2.71
N SER A 74 -16.29 0.86 2.67
CA SER A 74 -15.63 1.70 1.66
C SER A 74 -15.92 1.22 0.23
N THR A 75 -15.85 -0.10 -0.01
CA THR A 75 -16.11 -0.67 -1.34
C THR A 75 -17.58 -0.53 -1.73
N THR A 76 -18.51 -0.78 -0.81
CA THR A 76 -19.95 -0.67 -1.11
C THR A 76 -20.33 0.77 -1.45
N VAL A 77 -19.88 1.73 -0.63
CA VAL A 77 -20.17 3.16 -0.87
C VAL A 77 -19.52 3.64 -2.16
N PHE A 78 -18.26 3.25 -2.42
CA PHE A 78 -17.58 3.59 -3.68
C PHE A 78 -18.34 3.09 -4.91
N VAL A 79 -18.75 1.82 -4.92
CA VAL A 79 -19.47 1.22 -6.05
C VAL A 79 -20.83 1.90 -6.25
N LEU A 80 -21.58 2.18 -5.18
CA LEU A 80 -22.86 2.86 -5.31
C LEU A 80 -22.69 4.30 -5.80
N ALA A 81 -21.72 5.03 -5.26
CA ALA A 81 -21.50 6.43 -5.59
C ALA A 81 -20.98 6.61 -7.03
N ILE A 82 -20.04 5.79 -7.49
CA ILE A 82 -19.52 5.89 -8.86
C ILE A 82 -20.60 5.54 -9.91
N ILE A 83 -21.56 4.70 -9.56
CA ILE A 83 -22.67 4.33 -10.46
C ILE A 83 -23.76 5.41 -10.45
N ALA A 84 -24.19 5.87 -9.26
CA ALA A 84 -25.48 6.55 -9.11
C ALA A 84 -25.47 7.83 -8.27
N ALA A 85 -24.34 8.29 -7.73
CA ALA A 85 -24.34 9.54 -6.94
C ALA A 85 -24.81 10.74 -7.81
N PRO A 86 -25.65 11.62 -7.26
CA PRO A 86 -26.02 12.87 -7.93
C PRO A 86 -24.80 13.83 -8.01
N PRO A 87 -24.93 14.95 -8.72
CA PRO A 87 -23.88 15.97 -8.78
C PRO A 87 -23.52 16.56 -7.41
N VAL A 88 -22.24 16.86 -7.21
CA VAL A 88 -21.64 17.28 -5.93
C VAL A 88 -21.07 18.70 -6.02
N ASP A 89 -21.37 19.56 -5.06
CA ASP A 89 -20.83 20.93 -4.97
C ASP A 89 -19.45 20.96 -4.32
N MET A 90 -18.43 20.51 -5.06
CA MET A 90 -17.05 20.35 -4.58
C MET A 90 -16.45 21.67 -4.06
N ASP A 91 -16.60 22.77 -4.80
CA ASP A 91 -15.94 24.04 -4.48
C ASP A 91 -16.76 24.90 -3.50
N GLY A 92 -17.98 24.46 -3.16
CA GLY A 92 -18.91 25.19 -2.27
C GLY A 92 -19.54 26.44 -2.92
N LEU A 93 -19.47 26.54 -4.25
CA LEU A 93 -19.94 27.69 -5.04
C LEU A 93 -21.36 27.49 -5.59
N ARG A 94 -22.01 26.36 -5.26
CA ARG A 94 -23.27 25.91 -5.87
C ARG A 94 -23.12 25.62 -7.37
N GLU A 95 -21.97 25.08 -7.77
CA GLU A 95 -21.69 24.61 -9.14
C GLU A 95 -21.45 23.08 -9.10
N PRO A 96 -22.52 22.25 -9.10
CA PRO A 96 -22.37 20.82 -8.88
C PRO A 96 -21.69 20.11 -10.04
N ILE A 97 -20.71 19.26 -9.71
CA ILE A 97 -19.95 18.43 -10.65
C ILE A 97 -20.61 17.06 -10.75
N THR A 98 -20.98 16.63 -11.96
CA THR A 98 -21.49 15.28 -12.23
C THR A 98 -20.36 14.25 -12.17
N GLY A 99 -20.39 13.34 -11.20
CA GLY A 99 -19.36 12.29 -11.06
C GLY A 99 -19.77 10.89 -11.52
N SER A 100 -21.06 10.54 -11.51
CA SER A 100 -21.46 9.14 -11.66
C SER A 100 -21.83 8.74 -13.10
N LEU A 101 -21.82 7.42 -13.35
CA LEU A 101 -22.15 6.84 -14.65
C LEU A 101 -23.59 7.15 -15.11
N LEU A 102 -24.56 7.07 -14.21
CA LEU A 102 -25.96 7.38 -14.53
C LEU A 102 -26.19 8.86 -14.88
N TYR A 103 -25.28 9.74 -14.47
CA TYR A 103 -25.31 11.17 -14.77
C TYR A 103 -24.39 11.55 -15.93
N GLY A 104 -24.16 10.62 -16.86
CA GLY A 104 -23.53 10.90 -18.16
C GLY A 104 -22.02 10.71 -18.23
N ASN A 105 -21.39 10.14 -17.19
CA ASN A 105 -19.97 9.81 -17.21
C ASN A 105 -19.69 8.43 -17.82
N ASN A 106 -18.50 8.27 -18.39
CA ASN A 106 -17.95 6.97 -18.72
C ASN A 106 -16.90 6.56 -17.65
N ILE A 107 -16.27 5.39 -17.79
CA ILE A 107 -15.29 4.90 -16.80
C ILE A 107 -14.08 5.84 -16.62
N ILE A 108 -13.69 6.58 -17.65
CA ILE A 108 -12.56 7.52 -17.58
C ILE A 108 -12.96 8.77 -16.78
N THR A 109 -14.16 9.30 -17.03
CA THR A 109 -14.62 10.56 -16.42
C THR A 109 -15.36 10.37 -15.10
N ALA A 110 -15.81 9.15 -14.79
CA ALA A 110 -16.55 8.87 -13.57
C ALA A 110 -15.68 9.09 -12.33
N ALA A 111 -16.28 9.65 -11.29
CA ALA A 111 -15.64 10.07 -10.07
C ALA A 111 -16.59 9.96 -8.87
N VAL A 112 -16.06 9.54 -7.73
CA VAL A 112 -16.62 9.99 -6.45
C VAL A 112 -15.95 11.33 -6.16
N VAL A 113 -16.73 12.40 -6.33
CA VAL A 113 -16.27 13.79 -6.20
C VAL A 113 -15.96 14.10 -4.72
N PRO A 114 -14.86 14.80 -4.42
CA PRO A 114 -14.51 15.27 -3.08
C PRO A 114 -15.63 16.00 -2.34
N THR A 115 -15.50 16.02 -1.01
CA THR A 115 -16.44 16.70 -0.12
C THR A 115 -16.33 18.21 -0.29
N SER A 116 -17.46 18.92 -0.21
CA SER A 116 -17.56 20.35 -0.46
C SER A 116 -16.57 21.20 0.36
N ASN A 117 -15.99 22.23 -0.25
CA ASN A 117 -15.12 23.18 0.41
C ASN A 117 -15.84 23.98 1.51
N ALA A 118 -17.17 24.11 1.44
CA ALA A 118 -17.96 24.69 2.51
C ALA A 118 -17.92 23.86 3.81
N ILE A 119 -17.59 22.56 3.72
CA ILE A 119 -17.35 21.68 4.89
C ILE A 119 -15.90 21.80 5.36
N GLY A 120 -14.94 22.04 4.47
CA GLY A 120 -13.53 22.08 4.82
C GLY A 120 -13.06 20.75 5.45
N LEU A 121 -12.53 20.83 6.68
CA LEU A 121 -12.10 19.66 7.47
C LEU A 121 -13.17 19.13 8.45
N HIS A 122 -14.37 19.70 8.47
CA HIS A 122 -15.41 19.23 9.36
C HIS A 122 -15.77 17.77 9.04
N PHE A 123 -15.90 16.96 10.09
CA PHE A 123 -16.34 15.58 9.96
C PHE A 123 -17.83 15.57 9.55
N TYR A 124 -18.12 15.04 8.38
CA TYR A 124 -19.47 15.08 7.77
C TYR A 124 -20.05 13.67 7.55
N PRO A 125 -20.41 12.96 8.63
CA PRO A 125 -21.10 11.68 8.55
C PRO A 125 -22.57 11.88 8.15
N ILE A 126 -23.23 10.77 7.78
CA ILE A 126 -24.63 10.78 7.33
C ILE A 126 -25.57 11.48 8.32
N TRP A 127 -25.33 11.36 9.63
CA TRP A 127 -26.21 11.92 10.68
C TRP A 127 -25.98 13.41 10.96
N GLU A 128 -24.94 14.04 10.40
CA GLU A 128 -24.79 15.50 10.47
C GLU A 128 -25.61 16.22 9.39
N ALA A 129 -25.97 15.53 8.30
CA ALA A 129 -26.83 16.08 7.27
C ALA A 129 -28.31 16.01 7.68
N ALA A 130 -29.12 16.97 7.27
CA ALA A 130 -30.56 16.94 7.52
C ALA A 130 -31.28 15.88 6.68
N SER A 131 -30.68 15.44 5.58
CA SER A 131 -31.22 14.41 4.70
C SER A 131 -30.13 13.70 3.89
N MET A 132 -30.48 12.57 3.28
CA MET A 132 -29.57 11.86 2.36
C MET A 132 -29.25 12.70 1.11
N ASP A 133 -30.22 13.47 0.61
CA ASP A 133 -30.03 14.33 -0.57
C ASP A 133 -28.99 15.43 -0.29
N GLU A 134 -29.05 16.04 0.91
CA GLU A 134 -28.04 17.00 1.36
C GLU A 134 -26.67 16.35 1.51
N TRP A 135 -26.61 15.16 2.14
CA TRP A 135 -25.35 14.44 2.33
C TRP A 135 -24.68 14.09 1.00
N LEU A 136 -25.47 13.66 0.01
CA LEU A 136 -24.99 13.37 -1.34
C LEU A 136 -24.56 14.65 -2.08
N TYR A 137 -25.33 15.73 -2.00
CA TYR A 137 -25.01 17.02 -2.64
C TYR A 137 -23.67 17.60 -2.16
N ASN A 138 -23.37 17.45 -0.87
CA ASN A 138 -22.15 17.96 -0.27
C ASN A 138 -20.97 16.99 -0.35
N GLY A 139 -21.08 15.86 -1.06
CA GLY A 139 -19.97 14.93 -1.27
C GLY A 139 -19.63 14.08 -0.04
N GLY A 140 -20.61 13.80 0.82
CA GLY A 140 -20.45 12.91 1.96
C GLY A 140 -19.89 11.51 1.67
N PRO A 141 -20.21 10.85 0.51
CA PRO A 141 -19.60 9.58 0.14
C PRO A 141 -18.08 9.59 0.13
N TYR A 142 -17.45 10.70 -0.26
CA TYR A 142 -16.00 10.82 -0.34
C TYR A 142 -15.32 10.65 1.02
N GLN A 143 -15.74 11.45 2.02
CA GLN A 143 -15.25 11.30 3.39
C GLN A 143 -15.55 9.91 3.96
N MET A 144 -16.75 9.37 3.71
CA MET A 144 -17.10 8.04 4.19
C MET A 144 -16.18 6.96 3.62
N ILE A 145 -15.85 7.01 2.33
CA ILE A 145 -14.93 6.05 1.72
C ILE A 145 -13.52 6.25 2.27
N ALA A 146 -12.98 7.48 2.27
CA ALA A 146 -11.61 7.76 2.70
C ALA A 146 -11.37 7.36 4.17
N LEU A 147 -12.29 7.73 5.07
CA LEU A 147 -12.19 7.46 6.51
C LEU A 147 -12.44 6.00 6.89
N HIS A 148 -12.98 5.17 6.00
CA HIS A 148 -13.03 3.72 6.21
C HIS A 148 -11.86 3.00 5.50
N TYR A 149 -11.47 3.48 4.32
CA TYR A 149 -10.44 2.86 3.49
C TYR A 149 -9.04 3.00 4.09
N VAL A 150 -8.63 4.19 4.54
CA VAL A 150 -7.28 4.36 5.11
C VAL A 150 -7.09 3.50 6.38
N PRO A 151 -7.99 3.50 7.38
CA PRO A 151 -7.88 2.60 8.52
C PRO A 151 -7.95 1.11 8.15
N ALA A 152 -8.73 0.75 7.13
CA ALA A 152 -8.73 -0.60 6.59
C ALA A 152 -7.35 -1.01 6.06
N LEU A 153 -6.66 -0.14 5.32
CA LEU A 153 -5.31 -0.41 4.84
C LEU A 153 -4.29 -0.52 5.97
N CYS A 154 -4.42 0.29 7.03
CA CYS A 154 -3.62 0.12 8.25
C CYS A 154 -3.85 -1.26 8.90
N CYS A 155 -5.10 -1.72 8.95
CA CYS A 155 -5.42 -3.05 9.44
C CYS A 155 -4.90 -4.14 8.49
N TYR A 156 -4.94 -3.93 7.18
CA TYR A 156 -4.37 -4.87 6.20
C TYR A 156 -2.86 -5.03 6.41
N LEU A 157 -2.13 -3.93 6.62
CA LEU A 157 -0.71 -3.95 7.00
C LEU A 157 -0.49 -4.76 8.28
N GLY A 158 -1.28 -4.51 9.33
CA GLY A 158 -1.21 -5.25 10.58
C GLY A 158 -1.53 -6.74 10.40
N ARG A 159 -2.46 -7.09 9.52
CA ARG A 159 -2.84 -8.47 9.18
C ARG A 159 -1.71 -9.20 8.46
N GLU A 160 -0.98 -8.54 7.57
CA GLU A 160 0.23 -9.12 6.96
C GLU A 160 1.29 -9.48 8.01
N TRP A 161 1.52 -8.57 8.97
CA TRP A 161 2.39 -8.84 10.10
C TRP A 161 1.87 -10.01 10.95
N GLU A 162 0.60 -10.00 11.31
CA GLU A 162 0.00 -11.00 12.19
C GLU A 162 0.11 -12.41 11.59
N LEU A 163 -0.23 -12.57 10.30
CA LEU A 163 -0.12 -13.85 9.61
C LEU A 163 1.35 -14.30 9.48
N SER A 164 2.27 -13.37 9.19
CA SER A 164 3.70 -13.70 9.15
C SER A 164 4.19 -14.28 10.47
N TYR A 165 3.70 -13.76 11.60
CA TYR A 165 3.99 -14.28 12.92
C TYR A 165 3.40 -15.68 13.15
N ARG A 166 2.13 -15.91 12.77
CA ARG A 166 1.48 -17.24 12.88
C ARG A 166 2.21 -18.33 12.11
N LEU A 167 2.76 -17.98 10.95
CA LEU A 167 3.48 -18.91 10.08
C LEU A 167 4.98 -19.01 10.38
N GLY A 168 5.50 -18.29 11.38
CA GLY A 168 6.93 -18.27 11.69
C GLY A 168 7.80 -17.64 10.59
N MET A 169 7.22 -16.77 9.76
CA MET A 169 7.90 -16.05 8.70
C MET A 169 8.65 -14.82 9.23
N ARG A 170 9.54 -14.25 8.40
CA ARG A 170 10.16 -12.96 8.67
C ARG A 170 9.12 -11.82 8.52
N PRO A 171 9.04 -10.85 9.44
CA PRO A 171 7.87 -9.96 9.57
C PRO A 171 7.96 -8.66 8.76
N TRP A 172 8.56 -8.67 7.56
CA TRP A 172 8.89 -7.43 6.83
C TRP A 172 8.11 -7.19 5.54
N ILE A 173 7.16 -8.06 5.18
CA ILE A 173 6.27 -7.83 4.01
C ILE A 173 5.41 -6.57 4.25
N CYS A 174 4.86 -6.44 5.46
CA CYS A 174 4.07 -5.26 5.86
C CYS A 174 4.87 -3.95 5.80
N VAL A 175 6.20 -4.00 5.96
CA VAL A 175 7.07 -2.83 5.81
C VAL A 175 7.12 -2.39 4.35
N ALA A 176 7.17 -3.32 3.39
CA ALA A 176 7.08 -2.96 1.98
C ALA A 176 5.68 -2.38 1.64
N PHE A 177 4.60 -2.96 2.19
CA PHE A 177 3.24 -2.46 2.02
C PHE A 177 3.01 -1.08 2.65
N SER A 178 3.83 -0.67 3.62
CA SER A 178 3.74 0.67 4.20
C SER A 178 3.98 1.80 3.18
N ALA A 179 4.70 1.55 2.08
CA ALA A 179 4.97 2.55 1.05
C ALA A 179 3.68 2.99 0.30
N PRO A 180 2.89 2.09 -0.32
CA PRO A 180 1.61 2.48 -0.91
C PRO A 180 0.59 2.97 0.13
N LEU A 181 0.61 2.46 1.36
CA LEU A 181 -0.22 2.99 2.45
C LEU A 181 0.12 4.46 2.77
N ALA A 182 1.41 4.79 2.87
CA ALA A 182 1.86 6.15 3.12
C ALA A 182 1.45 7.08 1.97
N ALA A 183 1.62 6.66 0.71
CA ALA A 183 1.19 7.44 -0.45
C ALA A 183 -0.33 7.65 -0.49
N THR A 184 -1.12 6.64 -0.13
CA THR A 184 -2.59 6.75 -0.02
C THR A 184 -2.96 7.74 1.08
N THR A 185 -2.32 7.63 2.25
CA THR A 185 -2.55 8.51 3.39
C THR A 185 -2.19 9.96 3.07
N SER A 186 -1.12 10.18 2.29
CA SER A 186 -0.68 11.54 1.96
C SER A 186 -1.69 12.29 1.10
N VAL A 187 -2.33 11.63 0.13
CA VAL A 187 -3.26 12.29 -0.82
C VAL A 187 -4.71 12.34 -0.34
N PHE A 188 -5.16 11.40 0.51
CA PHE A 188 -6.53 11.37 1.03
C PHE A 188 -6.69 12.03 2.40
N LEU A 189 -5.61 12.20 3.17
CA LEU A 189 -5.69 12.77 4.52
C LEU A 189 -4.70 13.93 4.70
N ILE A 190 -3.40 13.70 4.53
CA ILE A 190 -2.40 14.72 4.94
C ILE A 190 -2.49 15.98 4.09
N TYR A 191 -2.63 15.83 2.77
CA TYR A 191 -2.77 16.97 1.86
C TYR A 191 -4.04 17.79 2.14
N PRO A 192 -5.25 17.19 2.22
CA PRO A 192 -6.44 17.87 2.71
C PRO A 192 -6.24 18.61 4.04
N LEU A 193 -5.59 17.98 5.03
CA LEU A 193 -5.34 18.59 6.33
C LEU A 193 -4.43 19.81 6.24
N GLY A 194 -3.44 19.78 5.34
CA GLY A 194 -2.53 20.90 5.11
C GLY A 194 -3.19 22.07 4.41
N GLN A 195 -4.06 21.80 3.43
CA GLN A 195 -4.81 22.82 2.69
C GLN A 195 -6.10 23.27 3.39
N GLY A 196 -6.56 22.55 4.42
CA GLY A 196 -7.72 22.94 5.20
C GLY A 196 -9.06 22.49 4.62
N SER A 197 -9.06 21.59 3.63
CA SER A 197 -10.29 21.09 3.01
C SER A 197 -10.14 19.69 2.44
N PHE A 198 -11.20 18.87 2.58
CA PHE A 198 -11.30 17.61 1.83
C PHE A 198 -11.59 17.81 0.35
N ALA A 199 -11.97 19.02 -0.09
CA ALA A 199 -12.16 19.35 -1.50
C ALA A 199 -10.86 19.19 -2.31
N ASP A 200 -9.72 19.53 -1.69
CA ASP A 200 -8.37 19.44 -2.29
C ASP A 200 -7.81 18.01 -2.25
N GLY A 201 -8.54 17.06 -1.67
CA GLY A 201 -8.16 15.66 -1.66
C GLY A 201 -8.22 15.03 -3.05
N LEU A 202 -7.39 14.03 -3.29
CA LEU A 202 -7.40 13.30 -4.57
C LEU A 202 -8.81 12.75 -4.87
N PRO A 203 -9.46 13.14 -5.99
CA PRO A 203 -10.73 12.56 -6.39
C PRO A 203 -10.60 11.07 -6.70
N MET A 204 -11.61 10.27 -6.34
CA MET A 204 -11.59 8.83 -6.60
C MET A 204 -12.03 8.54 -8.04
N SER A 205 -11.14 8.83 -9.00
CA SER A 205 -11.41 8.87 -10.44
C SER A 205 -10.14 8.77 -11.27
N ILE A 206 -10.25 8.37 -12.55
CA ILE A 206 -9.16 8.49 -13.52
C ILE A 206 -8.97 9.97 -13.91
N SER A 207 -9.99 10.62 -14.49
CA SER A 207 -9.89 12.04 -14.87
C SER A 207 -9.65 12.97 -13.68
N GLY A 208 -10.27 12.70 -12.54
CA GLY A 208 -10.04 13.47 -11.32
C GLY A 208 -8.61 13.35 -10.78
N THR A 209 -7.95 12.20 -10.98
CA THR A 209 -6.51 12.07 -10.66
C THR A 209 -5.66 13.00 -11.53
N PHE A 210 -5.97 13.14 -12.82
CA PHE A 210 -5.25 14.09 -13.68
C PHE A 210 -5.48 15.54 -13.27
N ASN A 211 -6.72 15.89 -12.92
CA ASN A 211 -7.04 17.22 -12.43
C ASN A 211 -6.22 17.55 -11.16
N PHE A 212 -6.22 16.66 -10.16
CA PHE A 212 -5.39 16.80 -8.96
C PHE A 212 -3.90 17.00 -9.32
N MET A 213 -3.36 16.17 -10.23
CA MET A 213 -1.95 16.27 -10.62
C MET A 213 -1.60 17.61 -11.29
N PHE A 214 -2.49 18.18 -12.10
CA PHE A 214 -2.24 19.46 -12.77
C PHE A 214 -2.34 20.64 -11.81
N VAL A 215 -3.35 20.66 -10.94
CA VAL A 215 -3.50 21.69 -9.89
C VAL A 215 -2.32 21.64 -8.93
N PHE A 216 -1.96 20.45 -8.46
CA PHE A 216 -0.80 20.25 -7.59
C PHE A 216 0.52 20.70 -8.24
N GLN A 217 0.68 20.53 -9.56
CA GLN A 217 1.82 21.08 -10.29
C GLN A 217 1.80 22.61 -10.35
N ALA A 218 0.63 23.23 -10.53
CA ALA A 218 0.48 24.68 -10.54
C ALA A 218 0.89 25.28 -9.20
N GLU A 219 0.36 24.74 -8.10
CA GLU A 219 0.54 25.29 -6.74
C GLU A 219 1.89 24.94 -6.12
N HIS A 220 2.41 23.73 -6.38
CA HIS A 220 3.59 23.23 -5.68
C HIS A 220 4.82 23.03 -6.56
N ASN A 221 4.69 23.16 -7.88
CA ASN A 221 5.77 22.88 -8.83
C ASN A 221 6.45 21.52 -8.55
N ILE A 222 5.63 20.47 -8.33
CA ILE A 222 6.07 19.15 -7.88
C ILE A 222 7.17 18.52 -8.74
N LEU A 223 7.18 18.80 -10.04
CA LEU A 223 8.23 18.31 -10.95
C LEU A 223 9.63 18.79 -10.54
N MET A 224 9.73 19.94 -9.87
CA MET A 224 10.96 20.51 -9.34
C MET A 224 11.25 20.12 -7.88
N HIS A 225 10.43 19.25 -7.28
CA HIS A 225 10.64 18.76 -5.92
C HIS A 225 11.49 17.47 -5.91
N PRO A 226 12.62 17.41 -5.19
CA PRO A 226 13.54 16.28 -5.24
C PRO A 226 12.93 14.96 -4.77
N PHE A 227 11.98 15.00 -3.83
CA PHE A 227 11.31 13.78 -3.37
C PHE A 227 10.41 13.17 -4.45
N HIS A 228 9.80 13.97 -5.31
CA HIS A 228 9.04 13.45 -6.46
C HIS A 228 10.00 12.84 -7.49
N MET A 229 11.16 13.47 -7.76
CA MET A 229 12.18 12.90 -8.64
C MET A 229 12.70 11.55 -8.14
N LEU A 230 12.89 11.40 -6.82
CA LEU A 230 13.22 10.10 -6.21
C LEU A 230 12.11 9.08 -6.43
N GLY A 231 10.85 9.49 -6.33
CA GLY A 231 9.68 8.68 -6.71
C GLY A 231 9.73 8.17 -8.14
N VAL A 232 9.98 9.06 -9.09
CA VAL A 232 10.12 8.73 -10.52
C VAL A 232 11.26 7.72 -10.74
N ALA A 233 12.43 7.94 -10.11
CA ALA A 233 13.53 6.97 -10.14
C ALA A 233 13.15 5.62 -9.52
N GLY A 234 12.31 5.64 -8.47
CA GLY A 234 11.74 4.46 -7.83
C GLY A 234 10.88 3.62 -8.75
N VAL A 235 9.89 4.21 -9.40
CA VAL A 235 8.95 3.49 -10.27
C VAL A 235 9.59 3.05 -11.58
N PHE A 236 10.40 3.91 -12.22
CA PHE A 236 11.15 3.52 -13.43
C PHE A 236 12.21 2.47 -13.12
N GLY A 237 12.97 2.66 -12.06
CA GLY A 237 13.95 1.65 -11.62
C GLY A 237 13.27 0.35 -11.20
N GLY A 238 12.17 0.41 -10.45
CA GLY A 238 11.38 -0.77 -10.06
C GLY A 238 10.86 -1.56 -11.26
N ALA A 239 10.28 -0.89 -12.25
CA ALA A 239 9.84 -1.51 -13.50
C ALA A 239 11.02 -2.12 -14.28
N PHE A 240 12.12 -1.39 -14.41
CA PHE A 240 13.34 -1.86 -15.06
C PHE A 240 13.90 -3.11 -14.37
N PHE A 241 14.08 -3.07 -13.05
CA PHE A 241 14.62 -4.19 -12.28
C PHE A 241 13.68 -5.39 -12.26
N CYS A 242 12.36 -5.17 -12.29
CA CYS A 242 11.37 -6.25 -12.45
C CYS A 242 11.56 -6.97 -13.80
N ALA A 243 11.66 -6.22 -14.90
CA ALA A 243 11.89 -6.79 -16.23
C ALA A 243 13.27 -7.46 -16.35
N MET A 244 14.30 -6.82 -15.80
CA MET A 244 15.67 -7.35 -15.74
C MET A 244 15.72 -8.68 -14.97
N HIS A 245 15.13 -8.73 -13.77
CA HIS A 245 15.12 -9.96 -12.98
C HIS A 245 14.35 -11.08 -13.68
N GLY A 246 13.14 -10.79 -14.17
CA GLY A 246 12.33 -11.77 -14.90
C GLY A 246 13.04 -12.34 -16.13
N SER A 247 13.71 -11.49 -16.91
CA SER A 247 14.47 -11.93 -18.10
C SER A 247 15.72 -12.74 -17.76
N LEU A 248 16.48 -12.38 -16.72
CA LEU A 248 17.66 -13.13 -16.29
C LEU A 248 17.32 -14.51 -15.72
N VAL A 249 16.25 -14.62 -14.92
CA VAL A 249 15.77 -15.91 -14.42
C VAL A 249 15.26 -16.78 -15.59
N THR A 250 14.39 -16.23 -16.44
CA THR A 250 13.81 -16.97 -17.57
C THR A 250 14.86 -17.46 -18.56
N SER A 251 15.90 -16.66 -18.84
CA SER A 251 16.99 -17.02 -19.76
C SER A 251 17.94 -18.10 -19.23
N SER A 252 17.86 -18.43 -17.94
CA SER A 252 18.75 -19.39 -17.27
C SER A 252 18.02 -20.59 -16.65
N LEU A 253 16.76 -20.82 -17.04
CA LEU A 253 16.00 -22.01 -16.64
C LEU A 253 16.74 -23.29 -17.04
N ILE A 254 16.74 -24.27 -16.14
CA ILE A 254 17.25 -25.61 -16.42
C ILE A 254 16.24 -26.31 -17.33
N ARG A 255 16.74 -27.05 -18.35
CA ARG A 255 15.86 -27.74 -19.30
C ARG A 255 15.27 -28.99 -18.67
N GLU A 256 13.99 -28.91 -18.32
CA GLU A 256 13.21 -30.02 -17.73
C GLU A 256 12.01 -30.46 -18.60
N THR A 257 11.77 -29.79 -19.73
CA THR A 257 10.66 -30.09 -20.65
C THR A 257 11.15 -30.26 -22.10
N SER A 258 10.29 -30.82 -22.94
CA SER A 258 10.49 -30.85 -24.39
C SER A 258 10.13 -29.50 -25.04
N GLU A 259 10.40 -29.36 -26.35
CA GLU A 259 10.00 -28.18 -27.14
C GLU A 259 8.50 -28.07 -27.38
N ASN A 260 7.74 -29.16 -27.18
CA ASN A 260 6.30 -29.24 -27.43
C ASN A 260 5.46 -28.91 -26.19
N GLU A 261 6.10 -28.59 -25.07
CA GLU A 261 5.45 -28.31 -23.80
C GLU A 261 5.94 -26.97 -23.24
N SER A 262 5.10 -26.29 -22.46
CA SER A 262 5.51 -25.06 -21.78
C SER A 262 6.64 -25.36 -20.79
N GLN A 263 7.69 -24.53 -20.81
CA GLN A 263 8.80 -24.60 -19.85
C GLN A 263 8.34 -24.48 -18.40
N ASN A 264 7.18 -23.87 -18.14
CA ASN A 264 6.60 -23.77 -16.80
C ASN A 264 6.33 -25.14 -16.17
N TYR A 265 6.05 -26.18 -16.97
CA TYR A 265 5.84 -27.54 -16.46
C TYR A 265 7.12 -28.18 -15.92
N GLY A 266 8.28 -27.61 -16.21
CA GLY A 266 9.57 -28.03 -15.64
C GLY A 266 9.67 -27.78 -14.15
N TYR A 267 9.02 -26.72 -13.65
CA TYR A 267 8.95 -26.44 -12.21
C TYR A 267 7.80 -27.23 -11.55
N LYS A 268 8.09 -27.85 -10.41
CA LYS A 268 7.11 -28.51 -9.53
C LYS A 268 6.97 -27.73 -8.23
N PHE A 269 5.73 -27.43 -7.84
CA PHE A 269 5.44 -26.69 -6.61
C PHE A 269 5.99 -27.41 -5.38
N GLY A 270 6.84 -26.74 -4.60
CA GLY A 270 7.46 -27.29 -3.40
C GLY A 270 8.73 -28.11 -3.65
N GLN A 271 9.28 -28.12 -4.87
CA GLN A 271 10.59 -28.75 -5.13
C GLN A 271 11.71 -28.06 -4.34
N GLU A 272 12.72 -28.84 -3.93
CA GLU A 272 13.85 -28.34 -3.15
C GLU A 272 14.93 -27.69 -4.01
N GLU A 273 15.09 -28.15 -5.26
CA GLU A 273 16.12 -27.65 -6.17
C GLU A 273 15.70 -26.36 -6.87
N GLU A 274 16.65 -25.43 -6.99
CA GLU A 274 16.47 -24.18 -7.72
C GLU A 274 16.19 -24.45 -9.20
N THR A 275 15.18 -23.78 -9.77
CA THR A 275 14.72 -24.03 -11.15
C THR A 275 15.59 -23.39 -12.24
N TYR A 276 16.59 -22.61 -11.87
CA TYR A 276 17.43 -21.83 -12.79
C TYR A 276 18.89 -21.80 -12.32
N ASN A 277 19.80 -21.56 -13.27
CA ASN A 277 21.23 -21.48 -12.97
C ASN A 277 21.67 -20.03 -12.71
N ILE A 278 21.77 -19.66 -11.43
CA ILE A 278 22.20 -18.32 -11.01
C ILE A 278 23.63 -17.96 -11.46
N VAL A 279 24.53 -18.94 -11.57
CA VAL A 279 25.91 -18.70 -12.01
C VAL A 279 25.93 -18.31 -13.48
N ALA A 280 25.08 -18.94 -14.31
CA ALA A 280 24.91 -18.58 -15.71
C ALA A 280 24.32 -17.17 -15.86
N ALA A 281 23.27 -16.85 -15.10
CA ALA A 281 22.64 -15.52 -15.09
C ALA A 281 23.64 -14.42 -14.66
N HIS A 282 24.35 -14.65 -13.55
CA HIS A 282 25.38 -13.74 -13.04
C HIS A 282 26.52 -13.57 -14.05
N GLY A 283 26.98 -14.66 -14.67
CA GLY A 283 28.03 -14.64 -15.68
C GLY A 283 27.63 -13.89 -16.95
N TYR A 284 26.37 -13.97 -17.36
CA TYR A 284 25.84 -13.16 -18.48
C TYR A 284 25.83 -11.67 -18.10
N PHE A 285 25.15 -11.31 -17.01
CA PHE A 285 24.96 -9.91 -16.63
C PHE A 285 26.28 -9.22 -16.24
N GLY A 286 27.18 -9.94 -15.57
CA GLY A 286 28.52 -9.45 -15.22
C GLY A 286 29.41 -9.18 -16.43
N ARG A 287 29.19 -9.87 -17.56
CA ARG A 287 29.85 -9.57 -18.85
C ARG A 287 29.15 -8.47 -19.63
N LEU A 288 27.83 -8.33 -19.48
CA LEU A 288 27.04 -7.30 -20.14
C LEU A 288 27.41 -5.89 -19.68
N ILE A 289 27.60 -5.70 -18.37
CA ILE A 289 27.90 -4.40 -17.76
C ILE A 289 29.34 -4.38 -17.25
N PHE A 290 29.60 -4.93 -16.07
CA PHE A 290 30.91 -5.26 -15.53
C PHE A 290 30.73 -6.14 -14.29
N GLN A 291 31.72 -6.97 -13.95
CA GLN A 291 31.57 -8.08 -12.99
C GLN A 291 31.04 -7.65 -11.61
N TYR A 292 31.43 -6.48 -11.12
CA TYR A 292 31.02 -5.95 -9.81
C TYR A 292 29.61 -5.34 -9.77
N ALA A 293 28.99 -5.05 -10.92
CA ALA A 293 27.62 -4.56 -10.99
C ALA A 293 26.57 -5.68 -10.87
N SER A 294 27.01 -6.94 -10.89
CA SER A 294 26.12 -8.10 -10.87
C SER A 294 26.01 -8.69 -9.46
N PHE A 295 24.80 -9.08 -9.07
CA PHE A 295 24.57 -9.76 -7.79
C PHE A 295 24.95 -11.23 -7.91
N ASN A 296 25.88 -11.69 -7.07
CA ASN A 296 26.21 -13.12 -6.91
C ASN A 296 25.51 -13.77 -5.71
N ASN A 297 24.79 -12.99 -4.91
CA ASN A 297 24.02 -13.44 -3.76
C ASN A 297 22.53 -13.13 -3.98
N SER A 298 21.72 -14.19 -4.10
CA SER A 298 20.28 -14.08 -4.34
C SER A 298 19.57 -13.27 -3.24
N ARG A 299 19.97 -13.38 -1.96
CA ARG A 299 19.35 -12.63 -0.86
C ARG A 299 19.56 -11.12 -1.00
N ASN A 300 20.76 -10.69 -1.41
CA ASN A 300 21.07 -9.28 -1.62
C ASN A 300 20.31 -8.72 -2.83
N LEU A 301 20.21 -9.50 -3.91
CA LEU A 301 19.40 -9.15 -5.08
C LEU A 301 17.95 -8.90 -4.68
N HIS A 302 17.30 -9.86 -4.02
CA HIS A 302 15.88 -9.74 -3.64
C HIS A 302 15.65 -8.65 -2.59
N PHE A 303 16.59 -8.42 -1.68
CA PHE A 303 16.53 -7.27 -0.77
C PHE A 303 16.57 -5.94 -1.55
N PHE A 304 17.46 -5.81 -2.54
CA PHE A 304 17.52 -4.63 -3.39
C PHE A 304 16.24 -4.42 -4.20
N LEU A 305 15.69 -5.48 -4.80
CA LEU A 305 14.43 -5.44 -5.54
C LEU A 305 13.25 -4.96 -4.67
N ALA A 306 13.24 -5.31 -3.38
CA ALA A 306 12.26 -4.79 -2.44
C ALA A 306 12.57 -3.35 -2.02
N ALA A 307 13.81 -3.06 -1.63
CA ALA A 307 14.19 -1.79 -1.03
C ALA A 307 14.09 -0.61 -2.00
N TRP A 308 14.50 -0.77 -3.26
CA TRP A 308 14.54 0.32 -4.25
C TRP A 308 13.17 1.00 -4.44
N PRO A 309 12.11 0.29 -4.88
CA PRO A 309 10.81 0.93 -5.06
C PRO A 309 10.20 1.41 -3.73
N VAL A 310 10.36 0.65 -2.64
CA VAL A 310 9.77 0.99 -1.33
C VAL A 310 10.32 2.32 -0.80
N ILE A 311 11.64 2.49 -0.78
CA ILE A 311 12.28 3.71 -0.28
C ILE A 311 11.89 4.93 -1.12
N CYS A 312 11.89 4.79 -2.44
CA CYS A 312 11.52 5.88 -3.34
C CYS A 312 10.04 6.29 -3.22
N ILE A 313 9.13 5.33 -3.05
CA ILE A 313 7.71 5.63 -2.82
C ILE A 313 7.50 6.28 -1.45
N TRP A 314 8.27 5.90 -0.40
CA TRP A 314 8.25 6.65 0.87
C TRP A 314 8.64 8.12 0.68
N PHE A 315 9.70 8.41 -0.10
CA PHE A 315 10.05 9.79 -0.42
C PHE A 315 8.92 10.51 -1.17
N THR A 316 8.27 9.84 -2.12
CA THR A 316 7.12 10.43 -2.85
C THR A 316 6.00 10.82 -1.89
N ALA A 317 5.60 9.91 -0.99
CA ALA A 317 4.60 10.17 0.03
C ALA A 317 5.00 11.33 0.95
N LEU A 318 6.27 11.35 1.40
CA LEU A 318 6.82 12.46 2.19
C LEU A 318 6.79 13.78 1.41
N GLY A 319 7.03 13.76 0.11
CA GLY A 319 6.96 14.94 -0.76
C GLY A 319 5.57 15.56 -0.73
N ILE A 320 4.53 14.75 -0.93
CA ILE A 320 3.14 15.20 -0.82
C ILE A 320 2.85 15.74 0.59
N CYS A 321 3.26 15.03 1.65
CA CYS A 321 3.07 15.49 3.03
C CYS A 321 3.75 16.82 3.33
N VAL A 322 4.90 17.11 2.73
CA VAL A 322 5.65 18.35 2.93
C VAL A 322 5.04 19.51 2.13
N MET A 323 4.66 19.24 0.88
CA MET A 323 3.98 20.23 0.02
C MET A 323 2.57 20.55 0.51
N ALA A 324 1.91 19.65 1.27
CA ALA A 324 0.69 19.96 2.02
C ALA A 324 0.83 21.17 2.95
N PHE A 325 2.06 21.47 3.41
CA PHE A 325 2.37 22.64 4.22
C PHE A 325 3.15 23.69 3.41
N ASN A 326 2.95 23.71 2.10
CA ASN A 326 3.44 24.70 1.14
C ASN A 326 4.97 24.84 1.09
N LEU A 327 5.71 23.79 1.48
CA LEU A 327 7.14 23.67 1.20
C LEU A 327 7.31 23.01 -0.18
N ASN A 328 7.34 23.87 -1.19
CA ASN A 328 7.20 23.52 -2.60
C ASN A 328 8.52 23.07 -3.27
N GLY A 329 8.42 22.68 -4.55
CA GLY A 329 9.59 22.40 -5.39
C GLY A 329 10.50 23.61 -5.58
N PHE A 330 11.71 23.38 -6.08
CA PHE A 330 12.66 24.47 -6.33
C PHE A 330 12.08 25.53 -7.26
N ASN A 331 12.28 26.80 -6.90
CA ASN A 331 11.93 27.94 -7.72
C ASN A 331 13.22 28.59 -8.25
N PHE A 332 13.44 28.46 -9.56
CA PHE A 332 14.56 29.08 -10.27
C PHE A 332 14.08 30.13 -11.28
N ASN A 333 12.91 30.72 -11.07
CA ASN A 333 12.35 31.73 -11.94
C ASN A 333 13.28 32.94 -11.98
N ASN A 334 13.58 33.42 -13.19
CA ASN A 334 14.46 34.56 -13.44
C ASN A 334 15.85 34.44 -12.79
N SER A 335 16.35 33.23 -12.52
CA SER A 335 17.58 33.04 -11.73
C SER A 335 18.87 33.36 -12.50
N ILE A 336 18.82 33.45 -13.83
CA ILE A 336 19.98 33.74 -14.68
C ILE A 336 19.85 35.16 -15.22
N HIS A 337 20.87 35.98 -14.99
CA HIS A 337 20.96 37.36 -15.49
C HIS A 337 22.21 37.55 -16.35
N ASP A 338 22.11 38.41 -17.36
CA ASP A 338 23.29 38.90 -18.06
C ASP A 338 24.03 39.99 -17.27
N ALA A 339 25.17 40.46 -17.79
CA ALA A 339 25.98 41.48 -17.13
C ALA A 339 25.27 42.85 -16.99
N GLN A 340 24.16 43.06 -17.69
CA GLN A 340 23.32 44.27 -17.60
C GLN A 340 22.13 44.08 -16.64
N GLY A 341 22.00 42.91 -16.00
CA GLY A 341 20.91 42.57 -15.09
C GLY A 341 19.64 42.10 -15.81
N ARG A 342 19.64 41.94 -17.14
CA ARG A 342 18.47 41.42 -17.87
C ARG A 342 18.33 39.93 -17.64
N VAL A 343 17.11 39.46 -17.44
CA VAL A 343 16.82 38.04 -17.27
C VAL A 343 17.14 37.28 -18.56
N LEU A 344 17.82 36.15 -18.42
CA LEU A 344 18.02 35.16 -19.48
C LEU A 344 17.14 33.94 -19.18
N PRO A 345 16.02 33.75 -19.91
CA PRO A 345 15.10 32.66 -19.65
C PRO A 345 15.75 31.28 -19.77
N SER A 346 15.43 30.41 -18.82
CA SER A 346 15.83 29.02 -18.74
C SER A 346 14.62 28.10 -18.93
N TRP A 347 14.85 26.78 -18.90
CA TRP A 347 13.73 25.81 -18.88
C TRP A 347 12.84 25.93 -17.64
N ALA A 348 13.37 26.42 -16.51
CA ALA A 348 12.55 26.68 -15.32
C ALA A 348 11.51 27.78 -15.59
N ASP A 349 11.88 28.82 -16.35
CA ASP A 349 10.96 29.90 -16.73
C ASP A 349 9.88 29.42 -17.69
N VAL A 350 10.19 28.46 -18.58
CA VAL A 350 9.21 27.81 -19.45
C VAL A 350 8.21 26.97 -18.64
N ILE A 351 8.69 26.20 -17.65
CA ILE A 351 7.82 25.47 -16.72
C ILE A 351 6.93 26.44 -15.96
N ASN A 352 7.48 27.57 -15.50
CA ASN A 352 6.70 28.59 -14.82
C ASN A 352 5.56 29.14 -15.69
N GLN A 353 5.78 29.35 -17.00
CA GLN A 353 4.70 29.76 -17.92
C GLN A 353 3.61 28.70 -18.05
N ALA A 354 3.97 27.41 -18.05
CA ALA A 354 2.98 26.33 -18.05
C ALA A 354 2.19 26.29 -16.74
N ASN A 355 2.86 26.45 -15.60
CA ASN A 355 2.21 26.51 -14.28
C ASN A 355 1.23 27.68 -14.21
N LEU A 356 1.61 28.87 -14.68
CA LEU A 356 0.71 30.03 -14.77
C LEU A 356 -0.55 29.72 -15.60
N GLY A 357 -0.42 28.94 -16.68
CA GLY A 357 -1.56 28.52 -17.49
C GLY A 357 -2.55 27.63 -16.74
N PHE A 358 -2.06 26.75 -15.84
CA PHE A 358 -2.93 25.98 -14.96
C PHE A 358 -3.52 26.86 -13.84
N GLU A 359 -2.69 27.66 -13.20
CA GLU A 359 -3.06 28.55 -12.08
C GLU A 359 -4.20 29.50 -12.47
N VAL A 360 -4.14 30.18 -13.61
CA VAL A 360 -5.18 31.15 -13.99
C VAL A 360 -6.47 30.52 -14.51
N MET A 361 -6.48 29.21 -14.76
CA MET A 361 -7.63 28.50 -15.35
C MET A 361 -8.32 27.53 -14.39
N HIS A 362 -7.61 27.02 -13.37
CA HIS A 362 -8.20 26.13 -12.37
C HIS A 362 -9.24 26.89 -11.53
N GLU A 363 -10.30 26.19 -11.12
CA GLU A 363 -11.38 26.73 -10.28
C GLU A 363 -11.85 28.14 -10.67
N ARG A 364 -12.03 28.38 -11.98
CA ARG A 364 -12.26 29.70 -12.62
C ARG A 364 -13.32 30.63 -11.98
N ASN A 365 -14.18 30.12 -11.11
CA ASN A 365 -15.25 30.86 -10.43
C ASN A 365 -15.04 30.97 -8.90
N ALA A 366 -13.98 30.38 -8.33
CA ALA A 366 -13.74 30.31 -6.88
C ALA A 366 -13.02 31.53 -6.32
N HIS A 367 -12.05 32.08 -7.04
CA HIS A 367 -11.17 33.13 -6.53
C HIS A 367 -11.76 34.54 -6.70
N ASN A 368 -12.03 35.22 -5.59
CA ASN A 368 -12.45 36.64 -5.57
C ASN A 368 -11.29 37.62 -5.29
N PHE A 369 -10.14 37.10 -4.87
CA PHE A 369 -8.95 37.85 -4.50
C PHE A 369 -7.77 37.45 -5.39
N PRO A 370 -6.77 38.33 -5.57
CA PRO A 370 -5.68 38.11 -6.52
C PRO A 370 -4.63 37.09 -6.05
N LEU A 371 -4.71 36.61 -4.81
CA LEU A 371 -3.80 35.62 -4.26
C LEU A 371 -4.61 34.39 -3.86
N ASP A 372 -4.20 33.25 -4.36
CA ASP A 372 -4.73 31.96 -3.94
C ASP A 372 -4.01 31.51 -2.66
N LEU A 373 -4.67 31.70 -1.52
CA LEU A 373 -4.16 31.34 -0.21
C LEU A 373 -5.24 30.53 0.49
N ALA A 374 -4.92 29.31 0.90
CA ALA A 374 -5.83 28.40 1.59
C ALA A 374 -6.10 28.77 3.08
N SER A 375 -6.08 30.05 3.43
CA SER A 375 -6.41 30.54 4.78
C SER A 375 -7.51 31.60 4.72
N GLY A 376 -8.74 31.25 5.13
CA GLY A 376 -9.90 32.14 5.10
C GLY A 376 -11.02 31.76 6.09
N GLU A 377 -12.02 32.63 6.24
CA GLU A 377 -13.20 32.38 7.09
C GLU A 377 -14.14 31.36 6.43
N ALA A 378 -14.77 30.50 7.24
CA ALA A 378 -15.63 29.42 6.77
C ALA A 378 -16.86 29.93 5.98
N ILE A 379 -17.12 29.30 4.83
CA ILE A 379 -18.30 29.59 4.00
C ILE A 379 -19.52 28.82 4.54
N PRO A 380 -20.73 29.41 4.59
CA PRO A 380 -21.92 28.70 5.05
C PRO A 380 -22.29 27.50 4.18
N VAL A 381 -22.47 26.33 4.81
CA VAL A 381 -22.85 25.07 4.15
C VAL A 381 -24.24 25.19 3.47
N ALA A 382 -24.36 24.61 2.28
CA ALA A 382 -25.60 24.55 1.52
C ALA A 382 -26.60 23.56 2.14
N LEU A 383 -27.82 24.02 2.44
CA LEU A 383 -28.88 23.20 3.06
C LEU A 383 -29.83 22.53 2.05
N ARG A 384 -29.72 22.84 0.74
CA ARG A 384 -30.61 22.31 -0.31
C ARG A 384 -29.89 22.21 -1.65
N ALA A 385 -30.03 21.06 -2.31
CA ALA A 385 -29.64 20.88 -3.70
C ALA A 385 -30.55 21.72 -4.64
N PRO A 386 -30.02 22.42 -5.64
CA PRO A 386 -30.84 23.06 -6.67
C PRO A 386 -31.54 22.02 -7.54
N ALA A 387 -32.78 22.32 -7.95
CA ALA A 387 -33.53 21.47 -8.87
C ALA A 387 -32.88 21.56 -10.26
N ILE A 388 -32.44 20.41 -10.80
CA ILE A 388 -32.00 20.32 -12.19
C ILE A 388 -33.27 20.37 -13.06
N ALA A 389 -33.43 21.42 -13.85
CA ALA A 389 -34.49 21.48 -14.85
C ALA A 389 -34.23 20.39 -15.89
N SER A 390 -35.16 19.43 -16.00
CA SER A 390 -35.15 18.32 -16.96
C SER A 390 -35.23 18.79 -18.40
#